data_AF-A0A9D8BQA1-F1
#
_entry.id   AF-A0A9D8BQA1-F1
#
_cell.length_a   1.000
_cell.length_b   1.000
_cell.length_c   1.000
_cell.angle_alpha   90.00
_cell.angle_beta   90.00
_cell.angle_gamma   90.00
#
_symmetry.space_group_name_H-M   'P 1'
#
loop_
_entity.id
_entity.type
_entity.pdbx_description
1 polymer ?
#
loop_
_entity_poly.entity_id
_entity_poly.type
_entity_poly.pdbx_seq_one_letter_code
_entity_poly.pdbx_strand_id
1 'polypeptide(L)' 'MQSVEVEGKTLKEAIDKALGQLKANRSEVKIEVLSEEKKGLFGLSGGKPAKIRATIIVKEHK' A
#
# COMPACT_ATOMS: atom_id res chain seq x y z
N MET A 1 -17.06 4.25 -1.96
CA MET A 1 -15.90 3.35 -1.85
C MET A 1 -14.76 4.13 -1.22
N GLN A 2 -14.34 3.77 -0.01
CA GLN A 2 -13.17 4.39 0.63
C GLN A 2 -11.90 3.75 0.07
N SER A 3 -10.97 4.59 -0.40
CA SER A 3 -9.63 4.17 -0.80
C SER A 3 -8.58 5.13 -0.27
N VAL A 4 -7.40 4.62 0.09
CA VAL A 4 -6.23 5.40 0.50
C VAL A 4 -5.04 5.05 -0.38
N GLU A 5 -4.25 6.05 -0.74
CA GLU A 5 -2.96 5.88 -1.39
C GLU A 5 -1.86 6.05 -0.37
N VAL A 6 -0.93 5.10 -0.34
CA VAL A 6 0.13 5.09 0.66
C VAL A 6 1.46 4.72 0.02
N GLU A 7 2.49 5.44 0.44
CA GLU A 7 3.87 5.22 0.05
C GLU A 7 4.67 4.62 1.20
N GLY A 8 5.54 3.67 0.85
CA GLY A 8 6.41 2.98 1.79
C GLY A 8 7.76 2.71 1.17
N LYS A 9 8.78 2.52 2.01
CA LYS A 9 10.10 2.10 1.52
C LYS A 9 10.04 0.73 0.83
N THR A 10 9.07 -0.09 1.20
CA THR A 10 8.77 -1.40 0.62
C THR A 10 7.26 -1.57 0.46
N LEU A 11 6.86 -2.50 -0.40
CA LEU A 11 5.46 -2.84 -0.63
C LEU A 11 4.77 -3.24 0.67
N LYS A 12 5.46 -4.04 1.50
CA LYS A 12 4.94 -4.48 2.80
C LYS A 12 4.67 -3.30 3.73
N GLU A 13 5.60 -2.35 3.81
CA GLU A 13 5.42 -1.16 4.65
C GLU A 13 4.24 -0.29 4.18
N ALA A 14 4.10 -0.13 2.86
CA ALA A 14 2.98 0.62 2.28
C ALA A 14 1.63 -0.07 2.56
N ILE A 15 1.60 -1.40 2.48
CA ILE A 15 0.45 -2.24 2.83
C ILE A 15 0.07 -2.07 4.31
N ASP A 16 1.02 -2.26 5.22
CA ASP A 16 0.75 -2.20 6.67
C ASP A 16 0.21 -0.81 7.06
N LYS A 17 0.78 0.26 6.51
CA LYS A 17 0.27 1.63 6.71
C LYS A 17 -1.16 1.81 6.15
N ALA A 18 -1.45 1.26 4.97
CA ALA A 18 -2.76 1.39 4.36
C ALA A 18 -3.85 0.64 5.15
N LEU A 19 -3.54 -0.57 5.64
CA LEU A 19 -4.43 -1.35 6.51
C LEU A 19 -4.70 -0.60 7.83
N GLY A 20 -3.66 -0.03 8.43
CA GLY A 20 -3.79 0.77 9.65
C GLY A 20 -4.67 2.02 9.48
N GLN A 21 -4.55 2.72 8.35
CA GLN A 21 -5.38 3.89 8.05
C GLN A 21 -6.85 3.51 7.80
N LEU A 22 -7.09 2.41 7.08
CA LEU A 22 -8.44 1.93 6.80
C LEU A 22 -9.06 1.17 7.97
N LYS A 23 -8.28 0.84 9.02
CA LYS A 23 -8.68 -0.03 10.15
C LYS A 23 -9.35 -1.31 9.68
N ALA A 24 -8.82 -1.89 8.60
CA ALA A 24 -9.38 -3.06 7.93
C ALA A 24 -8.29 -4.11 7.72
N ASN A 25 -8.69 -5.37 7.58
CA ASN A 25 -7.78 -6.47 7.30
C ASN A 25 -7.43 -6.56 5.81
N ARG A 26 -6.36 -7.28 5.49
CA ARG A 26 -5.92 -7.49 4.09
C ARG A 26 -6.96 -8.23 3.24
N SER A 27 -7.82 -9.04 3.86
CA SER A 27 -8.95 -9.70 3.21
C SER A 27 -10.12 -8.74 2.89
N GLU A 28 -10.18 -7.61 3.59
CA GLU A 28 -11.26 -6.62 3.53
C GLU A 28 -10.93 -5.46 2.58
N VAL A 29 -9.71 -5.43 2.05
CA VAL A 29 -9.24 -4.40 1.14
C VAL A 29 -8.64 -4.99 -0.13
N LYS A 30 -8.93 -4.36 -1.26
CA LYS A 30 -8.21 -4.57 -2.52
C LYS A 30 -6.98 -3.70 -2.53
N ILE A 31 -5.83 -4.32 -2.77
CA ILE A 31 -4.53 -3.65 -2.85
C ILE A 31 -4.12 -3.59 -4.31
N GLU A 32 -3.86 -2.40 -4.80
CA GLU A 32 -3.40 -2.11 -6.15
C GLU A 32 -2.01 -1.48 -6.06
N VAL A 33 -1.04 -2.04 -6.76
CA VAL A 33 0.33 -1.53 -6.76
C VAL A 33 0.45 -0.48 -7.85
N LEU A 34 0.61 0.79 -7.45
CA LEU A 34 0.79 1.91 -8.38
C LEU A 34 2.26 2.06 -8.79
N SER A 35 3.19 1.73 -7.89
CA SER A 35 4.63 1.73 -8.17
C SER A 35 5.33 0.70 -7.31
N GLU A 36 6.15 -0.15 -7.94
CA GLU A 36 7.00 -1.11 -7.25
C GLU A 36 8.23 -0.42 -6.64
N GLU A 37 8.66 -0.84 -5.44
CA GLU A 37 9.93 -0.34 -4.92
C GLU A 37 11.07 -0.72 -5.89
N LYS A 38 11.88 0.28 -6.27
CA LYS A 38 13.16 0.00 -6.91
C LYS A 38 14.25 0.21 -5.88
N LYS A 39 14.89 -0.89 -5.49
CA LYS A 39 16.15 -0.81 -4.77
C LYS A 39 17.20 -0.30 -5.76
N GLY A 40 17.77 0.87 -5.49
CA GLY A 40 18.94 1.35 -6.22
C GLY A 40 20.05 0.30 -6.08
N LEU A 41 20.59 -0.15 -7.20
CA LEU A 41 21.73 -1.07 -7.21
C LEU A 41 23.01 -0.23 -7.03
N PHE A 42 23.97 -0.73 -6.25
CA PHE A 42 25.28 -0.11 -5.99
C PHE A 42 25.27 1.23 -5.24
N GLY A 43 24.79 1.28 -3.99
CA GLY A 43 25.13 2.36 -3.05
C GLY A 43 24.59 3.76 -3.41
N LEU A 44 23.83 3.90 -4.47
CA LEU A 44 23.22 5.16 -4.89
C LEU A 44 21.87 5.34 -4.18
N SER A 45 21.74 6.48 -3.49
CA SER A 45 20.52 6.99 -2.87
C SER A 45 19.47 7.37 -3.91
N GLY A 46 19.06 6.42 -4.75
CA GLY A 46 18.14 6.61 -5.88
C GLY A 46 16.98 5.62 -5.87
N GLY A 47 16.65 5.05 -4.71
CA GLY A 47 15.53 4.13 -4.61
C GLY A 47 14.19 4.85 -4.75
N LYS A 48 13.30 4.34 -5.60
CA LYS A 48 11.91 4.80 -5.65
C LYS A 48 11.11 4.07 -4.58
N PRO A 49 10.33 4.79 -3.74
CA PRO A 49 9.44 4.15 -2.77
C PRO A 49 8.34 3.36 -3.49
N ALA A 50 7.86 2.32 -2.84
CA ALA A 50 6.67 1.62 -3.27
C ALA A 50 5.44 2.50 -3.05
N LYS A 51 4.55 2.55 -4.02
CA LYS A 51 3.26 3.22 -3.90
C LYS A 51 2.14 2.22 -4.15
N ILE A 52 1.19 2.17 -3.23
CA ILE A 52 0.00 1.34 -3.36
C ILE A 52 -1.27 2.16 -3.17
N ARG A 53 -2.39 1.63 -3.66
CA ARG A 53 -3.74 2.07 -3.37
C ARG A 53 -4.51 0.93 -2.72
N ALA A 54 -4.99 1.16 -1.51
CA ALA A 54 -5.87 0.23 -0.81
C ALA A 54 -7.31 0.72 -0.92
N THR A 55 -8.23 -0.16 -1.30
CA THR A 55 -9.67 0.15 -1.43
C THR A 55 -10.47 -0.84 -0.60
N ILE A 56 -11.35 -0.37 0.29
CA ILE A 56 -12.22 -1.26 1.07
C ILE A 56 -13.18 -1.98 0.11
N ILE A 57 -13.20 -3.32 0.18
CA ILE A 57 -14.07 -4.19 -0.64
C ILE A 57 -15.15 -4.89 0.16
N VAL A 58 -15.09 -4.90 1.49
CA VAL A 58 -16.21 -5.36 2.31
C VAL A 58 -17.39 -4.43 2.10
N LYS A 59 -18.47 -5.00 1.56
CA LYS A 59 -19.79 -4.40 1.60
C LYS A 59 -20.20 -4.38 3.06
N GLU A 60 -20.69 -3.23 3.54
CA GLU A 60 -21.38 -3.11 4.82
C GLU A 60 -22.30 -4.32 5.01
N HIS A 61 -21.96 -5.21 5.95
CA HIS A 61 -22.96 -5.98 6.65
C HIS A 61 -23.48 -5.06 7.75
N LYS A 62 -24.47 -4.24 7.41
CA LYS A 62 -25.30 -3.56 8.39
C LYS A 62 -26.58 -4.38 8.60
#